data_AF-A0A0B6Y4A1-F1
#
_entry.id   AF-A0A0B6Y4A1-F1
#
_cell.length_a   1.000
_cell.length_b   1.000
_cell.length_c   1.000
_cell.angle_alpha   90.00
_cell.angle_beta   90.00
_cell.angle_gamma   90.00
#
_symmetry.space_group_name_H-M   'P 1'
#
loop_
_entity.id
_entity.type
_entity.pdbx_description
1 polymer ?
#
loop_
_entity_poly.entity_id
_entity_poly.type
_entity_poly.pdbx_seq_one_letter_code
_entity_poly.pdbx_strand_id
1 'polypeptide(L)'
;DLWHGDSKIRFPFIDLFMYRHDGEHIWPICIWMKTEVMMPVTWALPVATGVFEGYPVYIPRQPADFLDLHFGKVASDCYSRTFMRKERLL
;
A
#
# COMPACT_ATOMS: atom_id res chain seq x y z
N ASP A 1 11.47 30.63 -7.82
CA ASP A 1 11.45 29.26 -8.37
C ASP A 1 12.83 28.63 -8.29
N LEU A 2 13.00 27.61 -7.45
CA LEU A 2 14.30 26.96 -7.20
C LEU A 2 14.60 25.77 -8.14
N TRP A 3 13.74 25.51 -9.15
CA TRP A 3 13.78 24.24 -9.90
C TRP A 3 13.49 24.40 -11.40
N HIS A 4 13.93 25.50 -12.01
CA HIS A 4 13.91 25.65 -13.46
C HIS A 4 15.22 25.10 -14.05
N GLY A 5 15.17 23.96 -14.75
CA GLY A 5 16.30 23.41 -15.51
C GLY A 5 16.66 21.96 -15.22
N ASP A 6 16.17 21.38 -14.12
CA ASP A 6 16.48 19.99 -13.77
C ASP A 6 15.64 19.00 -14.58
N SER A 7 16.31 18.17 -15.39
CA SER A 7 15.70 16.99 -16.02
C SER A 7 15.38 15.95 -14.94
N LYS A 8 14.13 15.91 -14.48
CA LYS A 8 13.66 14.88 -13.55
C LYS A 8 13.61 13.52 -14.25
N ILE A 9 14.70 12.76 -14.17
CA ILE A 9 14.69 11.33 -14.52
C ILE A 9 13.91 10.63 -13.40
N ARG A 10 12.70 10.15 -13.71
CA ARG A 10 11.93 9.31 -12.80
C ARG A 10 12.41 7.88 -12.93
N PHE A 11 13.01 7.35 -11.88
CA PHE A 11 13.30 5.93 -11.77
C PHE A 11 12.06 5.23 -11.20
N PRO A 12 11.31 4.44 -11.98
CA PRO A 12 10.25 3.63 -11.39
C PRO A 12 10.88 2.62 -10.42
N PHE A 13 10.32 2.51 -9.23
CA PHE A 13 10.80 1.61 -8.19
C PHE A 13 9.64 0.80 -7.60
N ILE A 14 9.99 -0.32 -6.96
CA ILE A 14 9.09 -1.16 -6.18
C ILE A 14 9.70 -1.23 -4.78
N ASP A 15 8.92 -0.82 -3.78
CA ASP A 15 9.31 -0.98 -2.39
C ASP A 15 8.85 -2.35 -1.87
N LEU A 16 9.74 -3.06 -1.19
CA LEU A 16 9.45 -4.34 -0.55
C LEU A 16 9.47 -4.18 0.96
N PHE A 17 8.35 -4.49 1.60
CA PHE A 17 8.21 -4.41 3.06
C PHE A 17 8.18 -5.80 3.68
N MET A 18 9.05 -6.03 4.66
CA MET A 18 9.19 -7.33 5.31
C MET A 18 8.37 -7.40 6.58
N TYR A 19 7.64 -8.51 6.72
CA TYR A 19 6.80 -8.82 7.87
C TYR A 19 7.22 -10.15 8.50
N ARG A 20 6.98 -10.26 9.80
CA ARG A 20 7.09 -11.53 10.54
C ARG A 20 5.71 -11.88 11.09
N HIS A 21 5.43 -13.17 11.23
CA HIS A 21 4.21 -13.65 11.85
C HIS A 21 4.50 -14.77 12.86
N ASP A 22 3.54 -14.98 13.76
CA ASP A 22 3.42 -16.19 14.58
C ASP A 22 2.10 -16.91 14.25
N GLY A 23 1.53 -17.66 15.19
CA GLY A 23 0.25 -18.36 14.99
C GLY A 23 -0.98 -17.45 15.02
N GLU A 24 -0.85 -16.24 15.56
CA GLU A 24 -1.97 -15.34 15.83
C GLU A 24 -1.81 -13.97 15.17
N HIS A 25 -0.58 -13.47 15.07
CA HIS A 25 -0.28 -12.09 14.68
C HIS A 25 0.76 -11.98 13.56
N ILE A 26 0.67 -10.89 12.79
CA ILE A 26 1.68 -10.45 11.83
C ILE A 26 2.06 -9.00 12.13
N TRP A 27 3.35 -8.67 12.01
CA TRP A 27 3.89 -7.35 12.31
C TRP A 27 5.09 -7.01 11.42
N PRO A 28 5.33 -5.72 11.13
CA PRO A 28 6.46 -5.30 10.32
C PRO A 28 7.79 -5.45 11.07
N ILE A 29 8.86 -5.83 10.35
CA ILE A 29 10.21 -5.94 10.93
C ILE A 29 10.83 -4.55 11.13
N CYS A 30 10.51 -3.61 10.24
CA CYS A 30 11.10 -2.27 10.22
C CYS A 30 10.44 -1.33 11.24
N ILE A 31 11.26 -0.64 12.04
CA ILE A 31 10.80 0.23 13.15
C ILE A 31 9.91 1.39 12.69
N TRP A 32 10.16 1.95 11.50
CA TRP A 32 9.38 3.06 10.93
C TRP A 32 7.98 2.63 10.50
N MET A 33 7.76 1.33 10.35
CA MET A 33 6.45 0.74 10.13
C MET A 33 5.83 0.20 11.42
N LYS A 34 6.50 0.24 12.58
CA LYS A 34 5.89 -0.27 13.83
C LYS A 34 4.64 0.50 14.26
N THR A 35 4.45 1.73 13.77
CA THR A 35 3.19 2.46 13.92
C THR A 35 2.05 1.80 13.14
N GLU A 36 2.37 0.98 12.16
CA GLU A 36 1.47 0.08 11.45
C GLU A 36 1.32 -1.22 12.24
N VAL A 37 0.48 -1.11 13.26
CA VAL A 37 -0.44 -2.10 13.84
C VAL A 37 -0.08 -3.57 13.62
N MET A 38 0.18 -4.27 14.73
CA MET A 38 0.10 -5.72 14.80
C MET A 38 -1.33 -6.16 14.44
N MET A 39 -1.46 -7.08 13.49
CA MET A 39 -2.78 -7.50 12.98
C MET A 39 -2.95 -9.03 13.04
N PRO A 40 -4.20 -9.54 13.04
CA PRO A 40 -4.45 -10.97 13.04
C PRO A 40 -3.87 -11.66 11.79
N VAL A 41 -3.23 -12.81 11.95
CA VAL A 41 -2.71 -13.62 10.84
C VAL A 41 -3.81 -13.99 9.85
N THR A 42 -5.03 -14.21 10.34
CA THR A 42 -6.19 -14.60 9.53
C THR A 42 -6.62 -13.53 8.53
N TRP A 43 -6.19 -12.27 8.70
CA TRP A 43 -6.45 -11.18 7.76
C TRP A 43 -5.49 -11.22 6.57
N ALA A 44 -4.26 -11.71 6.77
CA ALA A 44 -3.24 -11.75 5.74
C ALA A 44 -3.10 -13.14 5.08
N LEU A 45 -3.20 -14.22 5.88
CA LEU A 45 -2.86 -15.59 5.48
C LEU A 45 -4.02 -16.59 5.66
N PRO A 46 -4.11 -17.64 4.82
CA PRO A 46 -3.41 -17.76 3.54
C PRO A 46 -3.83 -16.64 2.58
N VAL A 47 -2.92 -16.24 1.69
CA VAL A 47 -3.18 -15.15 0.74
C VAL A 47 -4.35 -15.47 -0.20
N ALA A 48 -5.04 -14.43 -0.66
CA ALA A 48 -6.04 -14.51 -1.72
C ALA A 48 -5.44 -14.05 -3.06
N THR A 49 -6.16 -14.30 -4.16
CA THR A 49 -5.82 -13.75 -5.48
C THR A 49 -6.65 -12.51 -5.75
N GLY A 50 -5.98 -11.42 -6.13
CA GLY A 50 -6.57 -10.16 -6.58
C GLY A 50 -6.07 -9.77 -7.97
N VAL A 51 -6.40 -8.55 -8.39
CA VAL A 51 -5.97 -7.99 -9.68
C VAL A 51 -5.37 -6.61 -9.45
N PHE A 52 -4.19 -6.37 -10.04
CA PHE A 52 -3.53 -5.07 -10.07
C PHE A 52 -3.10 -4.76 -11.50
N GLU A 53 -3.56 -3.64 -12.06
CA GLU A 53 -3.27 -3.22 -13.45
C GLU A 53 -3.55 -4.31 -14.50
N GLY A 54 -4.61 -5.11 -14.27
CA GLY A 54 -5.01 -6.22 -15.16
C GLY A 54 -4.24 -7.53 -14.96
N TYR A 55 -3.24 -7.57 -14.07
CA TYR A 55 -2.48 -8.77 -13.76
C TYR A 55 -2.95 -9.42 -12.45
N PRO A 56 -3.01 -10.76 -12.38
CA PRO A 56 -3.31 -11.45 -11.13
C PRO A 56 -2.16 -11.27 -10.14
N VAL A 57 -2.49 -10.92 -8.90
CA VAL A 57 -1.51 -10.71 -7.82
C VAL A 57 -2.00 -11.37 -6.52
N TYR A 58 -1.07 -11.70 -5.62
CA TYR A 58 -1.41 -12.14 -4.28
C TYR A 58 -1.73 -10.95 -3.38
N ILE A 59 -2.85 -11.02 -2.68
CA ILE A 59 -3.33 -10.00 -1.76
C ILE A 59 -3.66 -10.62 -0.39
N PRO A 60 -3.77 -9.81 0.68
CA PRO A 60 -4.27 -10.29 1.97
C PRO A 60 -5.63 -11.00 1.83
N ARG A 61 -5.87 -12.00 2.68
CA ARG A 61 -7.13 -12.75 2.73
C ARG A 61 -8.35 -11.87 2.94
N GLN A 62 -8.21 -10.84 3.78
CA GLN A 62 -9.25 -9.87 4.14
C GLN A 62 -8.75 -8.46 3.80
N PRO A 63 -8.78 -8.07 2.51
CA PRO A 63 -8.17 -6.82 2.07
C PRO A 63 -8.90 -5.58 2.60
N ALA A 64 -10.21 -5.66 2.83
CA ALA A 64 -10.99 -4.54 3.39
C ALA A 64 -10.57 -4.23 4.84
N ASP A 65 -10.51 -5.24 5.71
CA ASP A 65 -10.07 -5.08 7.09
C ASP A 65 -8.62 -4.59 7.18
N PHE A 66 -7.76 -5.08 6.27
CA PHE A 66 -6.39 -4.61 6.14
C PHE A 66 -6.34 -3.12 5.76
N LEU A 67 -7.07 -2.70 4.72
CA LEU A 67 -7.10 -1.31 4.30
C LEU A 67 -7.70 -0.38 5.36
N ASP A 68 -8.78 -0.81 6.02
CA ASP A 68 -9.47 -0.04 7.05
C ASP A 68 -8.58 0.17 8.29
N LEU A 69 -7.73 -0.81 8.63
CA LEU A 69 -6.75 -0.69 9.71
C LEU A 69 -5.71 0.41 9.46
N HIS A 70 -5.20 0.47 8.22
CA HIS A 70 -4.12 1.40 7.85
C HIS A 70 -4.64 2.80 7.49
N PHE A 71 -5.80 2.88 6.84
CA PHE A 71 -6.28 4.11 6.21
C PHE A 71 -7.64 4.58 6.75
N GLY A 72 -8.27 3.84 7.66
CA GLY A 72 -9.67 4.03 8.04
C GLY A 72 -10.62 3.61 6.91
N LYS A 73 -11.93 3.86 7.07
CA LYS A 73 -12.93 3.54 6.04
C LYS A 73 -12.62 4.27 4.74
N VAL A 74 -11.97 3.56 3.81
CA VAL A 74 -11.56 4.14 2.52
C VAL A 74 -12.80 4.27 1.65
N ALA A 75 -13.18 5.51 1.34
CA ALA A 75 -14.23 5.77 0.37
C ALA A 75 -13.78 5.31 -1.03
N SER A 76 -14.70 4.76 -1.83
CA SER A 76 -14.38 4.24 -3.16
C SER A 76 -13.89 5.30 -4.15
N ASP A 77 -14.04 6.59 -3.81
CA ASP A 77 -13.57 7.76 -4.54
C ASP A 77 -12.22 8.30 -4.03
N CYS A 78 -11.52 7.53 -3.19
CA CYS A 78 -10.23 7.93 -2.63
C CYS A 78 -9.11 7.83 -3.69
N TYR A 79 -9.14 8.75 -4.65
CA TYR A 79 -8.06 8.95 -5.61
C TYR A 79 -6.91 9.66 -4.91
N SER A 80 -5.69 9.13 -5.09
CA SER A 80 -4.49 9.86 -4.68
C SER A 80 -4.51 11.24 -5.34
N ARG A 81 -4.35 12.30 -4.52
CA ARG A 81 -4.30 13.69 -4.98
C ARG A 81 -3.25 13.92 -6.08
N THR A 82 -2.28 13.02 -6.19
CA THR A 82 -1.27 12.99 -7.25
C THR A 82 -1.88 12.72 -8.63
N PHE A 83 -2.90 11.86 -8.74
CA PHE A 83 -3.62 11.62 -10.00
C PHE A 83 -4.49 12.82 -10.38
N MET A 84 -5.22 13.38 -9.41
CA MET A 84 -6.04 14.59 -9.58
C MET A 84 -5.21 15.81 -10.01
N ARG A 85 -3.94 15.90 -9.57
CA ARG A 85 -3.03 17.00 -9.94
C ARG A 85 -2.57 16.90 -11.40
N LYS A 86 -2.57 15.71 -12.00
CA LYS A 86 -2.26 15.49 -13.41
C LYS A 86 -3.42 15.91 -14.32
N GLU A 87 -4.66 15.65 -13.91
CA GLU A 87 -5.85 16.12 -14.64
C GLU A 87 -5.96 17.64 -14.69
N ARG A 88 -5.53 18.36 -13.64
CA ARG A 88 -5.52 19.84 -13.63
C ARG A 88 -4.48 20.47 -14.56
N LEU A 89 -3.58 19.67 -15.13
CA LEU A 89 -2.51 20.12 -16.04
C LEU A 89 -2.77 19.69 -17.49
N LEU A 90 -3.90 19.03 -17.75
CA LEU A 90 -4.47 18.77 -19.08
C LEU A 90 -5.62 19.75 -19.33
#